data_AF-A0A951BNX9-F1
#
_entry.id   AF-A0A951BNX9-F1
#
_cell.length_a   1.000
_cell.length_b   1.000
_cell.length_c   1.000
_cell.angle_alpha   90.00
_cell.angle_beta   90.00
_cell.angle_gamma   90.00
#
_symmetry.space_group_name_H-M   'P 1'
#
loop_
_entity.id
_entity.type
_entity.pdbx_description
1 polymer ?
#
loop_
_entity_poly.entity_id
_entity_poly.type
_entity_poly.pdbx_seq_one_letter_code
_entity_poly.pdbx_strand_id
1 'polypeptide(L)' 'MSASEPWSERRKNQVTVPASCDTCGGARGFTNLLVTKLPDGRIQFDPHVTGVCTVTVEEDAARTVMNALARWLG' A
#
# COMPACT_ATOMS: atom_id res chain seq x y z
N MET A 1 -22.59 -20.52 10.29
CA MET A 1 -21.12 -20.48 10.44
C MET A 1 -20.61 -19.30 9.65
N SER A 2 -20.47 -18.13 10.27
CA SER A 2 -19.85 -16.95 9.64
C SER A 2 -18.44 -16.86 10.17
N ALA A 3 -17.46 -17.24 9.35
CA ALA A 3 -16.05 -17.14 9.68
C ALA A 3 -15.67 -15.66 9.74
N SER A 4 -15.59 -15.12 10.95
CA SER A 4 -14.81 -13.93 11.24
C SER A 4 -13.33 -14.29 11.11
N GLU A 5 -12.81 -14.31 9.89
CA GLU A 5 -11.35 -14.34 9.69
C GLU A 5 -10.73 -13.02 10.20
N PRO A 6 -9.58 -13.12 10.85
CA PRO A 6 -9.29 -12.31 12.03
C PRO A 6 -8.65 -10.99 11.61
N TRP A 7 -9.06 -9.91 12.27
CA TRP A 7 -8.43 -8.60 12.21
C TRP A 7 -6.90 -8.62 12.35
N SER A 8 -6.33 -9.68 12.94
CA SER A 8 -4.89 -9.88 13.12
C SER A 8 -4.12 -10.28 11.87
N GLU A 9 -4.70 -11.03 10.94
CA GLU A 9 -3.99 -11.45 9.71
C GLU A 9 -3.90 -10.35 8.67
N ARG A 10 -4.95 -9.53 8.54
CA ARG A 10 -4.91 -8.34 7.66
C ARG A 10 -3.75 -7.41 8.01
N ARG A 11 -3.44 -7.24 9.30
CA ARG A 11 -2.32 -6.39 9.74
C ARG A 11 -0.94 -6.97 9.47
N LYS A 12 -0.79 -8.29 9.35
CA LYS A 12 0.52 -8.90 9.01
C LYS A 12 0.98 -8.52 7.61
N ASN A 13 0.03 -8.33 6.70
CA ASN A 13 0.29 -8.03 5.29
C ASN A 13 0.14 -6.54 4.97
N GLN A 14 0.08 -5.68 5.98
CA GLN A 14 -0.16 -4.25 5.83
C GLN A 14 0.94 -3.41 6.46
N VAL A 15 1.37 -2.39 5.73
CA VAL A 15 2.29 -1.37 6.23
C VAL A 15 1.71 0.00 5.91
N THR A 16 1.68 0.88 6.91
CA THR A 16 1.27 2.27 6.73
C THR A 16 2.51 3.16 6.72
N VAL A 17 2.66 3.95 5.65
CA VAL A 17 3.78 4.87 5.46
C VAL A 17 3.23 6.30 5.42
N PRO A 18 3.73 7.22 6.26
CA PRO A 18 3.41 8.64 6.13
C PRO A 18 3.84 9.17 4.76
N ALA A 19 2.95 9.83 4.04
CA ALA A 19 3.16 10.27 2.67
C ALA A 19 2.41 11.59 2.38
N SER A 20 2.54 12.14 1.18
CA SER A 20 1.71 13.23 0.65
C SER A 20 1.12 12.85 -0.69
N CYS A 21 -0.09 13.30 -1.00
CA CYS A 21 -0.69 13.15 -2.33
C CYS A 21 -0.66 14.50 -3.05
N ASP A 22 -0.01 14.52 -4.22
CA ASP A 22 0.13 15.74 -5.01
C ASP A 22 -1.09 15.99 -5.93
N THR A 23 -1.95 14.99 -6.14
CA THR A 23 -3.07 15.03 -7.10
C THR A 23 -4.37 15.50 -6.46
N CYS A 24 -4.76 14.90 -5.33
CA CYS A 24 -5.93 15.35 -4.61
C CYS A 24 -5.50 16.48 -3.69
N GLY A 25 -5.73 17.73 -4.12
CA GLY A 25 -5.38 18.97 -3.42
C GLY A 25 -6.09 19.19 -2.08
N GLY A 26 -6.15 18.16 -1.23
CA GLY A 26 -6.41 18.31 0.20
C GLY A 26 -5.26 19.07 0.87
N ALA A 27 -5.48 19.48 2.13
CA ALA A 27 -4.50 20.25 2.88
C ALA A 27 -3.10 19.67 2.71
N ARG A 28 -2.10 20.51 2.39
CA ARG A 28 -0.68 20.13 2.47
C ARG A 28 -0.44 19.59 3.87
N GLY A 29 -0.45 18.26 4.01
CA GLY A 29 -0.54 17.64 5.31
C GLY A 29 -0.87 16.16 5.18
N PHE A 30 0.19 15.37 5.21
CA PHE A 30 0.23 13.96 5.62
C PHE A 30 -1.00 13.11 5.24
N THR A 31 -0.90 12.40 4.11
CA THR A 31 -1.69 11.20 3.89
C THR A 31 -0.96 9.97 4.41
N ASN A 32 -1.65 8.85 4.50
CA ASN A 32 -1.08 7.55 4.86
C ASN A 32 -1.15 6.62 3.66
N LEU A 33 0.01 6.26 3.12
CA LEU A 33 0.11 5.21 2.13
C LEU A 33 -0.03 3.86 2.83
N LEU A 34 -1.17 3.20 2.65
CA LEU A 34 -1.36 1.82 3.04
C LEU A 34 -0.87 0.90 1.92
N VAL A 35 0.15 0.10 2.23
CA VAL A 35 0.65 -0.96 1.36
C VAL A 35 0.09 -2.28 1.86
N THR A 36 -0.62 -3.02 1.01
CA THR A 36 -1.22 -4.33 1.35
C THR A 36 -0.73 -5.42 0.40
N LYS A 37 -0.26 -6.54 0.93
CA LYS A 37 -0.12 -7.79 0.14
C LYS A 37 -1.46 -8.52 0.11
N LEU A 38 -2.03 -8.62 -1.08
CA LEU A 38 -3.32 -9.27 -1.31
C LEU A 38 -3.17 -10.81 -1.28
N PRO A 39 -4.26 -11.57 -1.05
CA PRO A 39 -4.21 -13.03 -1.00
C PRO A 39 -3.70 -13.71 -2.27
N ASP A 40 -3.83 -13.04 -3.42
CA ASP A 40 -3.35 -13.51 -4.73
C ASP A 40 -1.89 -13.12 -5.02
N GLY A 41 -1.18 -12.54 -4.05
CA GLY A 41 0.23 -12.17 -4.17
C GLY A 41 0.48 -10.76 -4.71
N ARG A 42 -0.55 -10.08 -5.25
CA ARG A 42 -0.43 -8.70 -5.73
C ARG A 42 -0.21 -7.71 -4.60
N ILE A 43 0.43 -6.60 -4.91
CA ILE A 43 0.70 -5.52 -3.97
C ILE A 43 -0.18 -4.32 -4.31
N GLN A 44 -0.97 -3.88 -3.34
CA GLN A 44 -1.82 -2.70 -3.46
C GLN A 44 -1.19 -1.53 -2.70
N PHE A 45 -1.17 -0.36 -3.35
CA PHE A 45 -0.83 0.93 -2.80
C PHE A 45 -2.10 1.78 -2.73
N ASP A 46 -2.56 2.07 -1.52
CA ASP A 46 -3.69 2.97 -1.26
C ASP A 46 -3.19 4.21 -0.50
N PRO A 47 -2.85 5.30 -1.21
CA PRO A 47 -2.29 6.51 -0.64
C PRO A 47 -3.26 7.21 0.31
N HIS A 48 -4.57 6.96 0.23
CA HIS A 48 -5.58 7.68 1.02
C HIS A 48 -6.28 6.78 2.05
N VAL A 49 -6.05 5.46 2.00
CA VAL A 49 -6.77 4.48 2.83
C VAL A 49 -8.30 4.59 2.62
N THR A 50 -8.71 4.93 1.40
CA THR A 50 -10.13 5.08 1.02
C THR A 50 -10.56 4.12 -0.08
N GLY A 51 -9.61 3.44 -0.73
CA GLY A 51 -9.84 2.63 -1.92
C GLY A 51 -10.01 3.43 -3.22
N VAL A 52 -10.08 4.77 -3.17
CA VAL A 52 -10.40 5.62 -4.33
C VAL A 52 -9.20 5.84 -5.25
N CYS A 53 -7.99 5.95 -4.69
CA CYS A 53 -6.76 6.24 -5.45
C CYS A 53 -5.79 5.05 -5.41
N THR A 54 -6.23 3.84 -5.75
CA THR A 54 -5.40 2.65 -5.60
C THR A 54 -4.56 2.34 -6.84
N VAL A 55 -3.33 1.87 -6.61
CA VAL A 55 -2.48 1.25 -7.63
C VAL A 55 -2.19 -0.19 -7.18
N THR A 56 -2.54 -1.16 -8.02
CA THR A 56 -2.24 -2.57 -7.75
C THR A 56 -1.26 -3.08 -8.79
N VAL A 57 -0.21 -3.75 -8.33
CA VAL A 57 0.83 -4.31 -9.19
C VAL A 57 1.07 -5.78 -8.87
N GLU A 58 1.53 -6.53 -9.85
CA GLU A 58 2.02 -7.89 -9.66
C GLU A 58 3.30 -7.92 -8.82
N GLU A 59 3.60 -9.06 -8.23
CA GLU A 59 4.77 -9.22 -7.34
C GLU A 59 6.09 -8.83 -8.04
N ASP A 60 6.26 -9.14 -9.33
CA ASP A 60 7.48 -8.79 -10.10
C ASP A 60 7.61 -7.28 -10.36
N ALA A 61 6.50 -6.59 -10.58
CA ALA A 61 6.49 -5.14 -10.70
C ALA A 61 6.79 -4.48 -9.34
N ALA A 62 6.28 -5.02 -8.24
CA ALA A 62 6.63 -4.56 -6.90
C ALA A 62 8.13 -4.76 -6.59
N ARG A 63 8.73 -5.89 -6.99
CA ARG A 63 10.19 -6.09 -6.88
C ARG A 63 10.97 -5.06 -7.69
N THR A 64 10.48 -4.67 -8.86
CA THR A 64 11.09 -3.62 -9.67
C THR A 64 11.10 -2.27 -8.94
N VAL A 65 9.99 -1.92 -8.27
CA VAL A 65 9.92 -0.73 -7.41
C VAL A 65 10.92 -0.83 -6.26
N MET A 66 10.97 -1.96 -5.55
CA MET A 66 11.93 -2.20 -4.47
C MET A 66 13.38 -2.04 -4.94
N ASN A 67 13.73 -2.62 -6.09
CA ASN A 67 15.07 -2.52 -6.66
C ASN A 67 15.43 -1.08 -7.05
N ALA A 68 14.47 -0.31 -7.59
CA ALA A 68 14.67 1.10 -7.88
C ALA A 68 14.93 1.91 -6.60
N LEU A 69 14.11 1.69 -5.56
CA LEU A 69 14.28 2.35 -4.26
C LEU A 69 15.63 2.00 -3.62
N ALA A 70 16.02 0.72 -3.58
CA ALA A 70 17.33 0.30 -3.05
C ALA A 70 18.48 0.97 -3.82
N ARG A 71 18.41 1.00 -5.16
CA ARG A 71 19.41 1.69 -5.98
C ARG A 71 19.53 3.19 -5.68
N TRP A 72 18.46 3.84 -5.26
CA TRP A 72 18.45 5.28 -4.97
C TRP A 72 18.81 5.61 -3.52
N LEU A 73 18.51 4.71 -2.59
CA LEU A 73 18.65 4.96 -1.15
C LEU A 73 19.91 4.31 -0.54
N GLY A 74 20.57 3.40 -1.25
CA GLY A 74 21.76 2.67 -0.78
C GLY A 74 21.43 1.33 -0.14
#